data_AF-A0A9Q5B5N6-F1
#
_entry.id   AF-A0A9Q5B5N6-F1
#
_cell.length_a   1.000
_cell.length_b   1.000
_cell.length_c   1.000
_cell.angle_alpha   90.00
_cell.angle_beta   90.00
_cell.angle_gamma   90.00
#
_symmetry.space_group_name_H-M   'P 1'
#
loop_
_entity.id
_entity.type
_entity.pdbx_description
1 polymer ?
#
loop_
_entity_poly.entity_id
_entity_poly.type
_entity_poly.pdbx_seq_one_letter_code
_entity_poly.pdbx_strand_id
1 'polypeptide(L)' 'MKKPKAKANLKVCTITLDAETQNQFRDIANAHKFPLSRFINDCMKEYLNVSKVNGFKKDVTLQVGIRNFQTQDK' A
#
# COMPACT_ATOMS: atom_id res chain seq x y z
N MET A 1 4.53 -22.02 -29.16
CA MET A 1 3.51 -22.08 -28.08
C MET A 1 3.86 -21.02 -27.03
N LYS A 2 3.00 -20.01 -26.80
CA LYS A 2 3.21 -19.03 -25.72
C LYS A 2 3.07 -19.74 -24.38
N LYS A 3 4.12 -19.75 -23.56
CA LYS A 3 4.07 -20.27 -22.19
C LYS A 3 2.93 -19.55 -21.44
N PRO A 4 2.01 -20.25 -20.76
CA PRO A 4 1.03 -19.58 -19.91
C PRO A 4 1.78 -18.79 -18.85
N LYS A 5 1.52 -17.47 -18.78
CA LYS A 5 2.01 -16.63 -17.69
C LYS A 5 1.54 -17.26 -16.39
N ALA A 6 2.46 -17.53 -15.47
CA ALA A 6 2.13 -18.08 -14.16
C ALA A 6 0.95 -17.29 -13.59
N LYS A 7 -0.16 -17.97 -13.25
CA LYS A 7 -1.24 -17.35 -12.50
C LYS A 7 -0.59 -16.77 -11.25
N ALA A 8 -0.62 -15.44 -11.11
CA ALA A 8 -0.11 -14.80 -9.92
C ALA A 8 -0.80 -15.46 -8.72
N ASN A 9 -0.03 -16.14 -7.88
CA ASN A 9 -0.53 -16.77 -6.66
C ASN A 9 -0.98 -15.66 -5.70
N LEU A 10 -2.19 -15.13 -5.92
CA LEU A 10 -2.77 -14.08 -5.11
C LEU A 10 -3.27 -14.73 -3.81
N LYS A 11 -2.51 -14.55 -2.74
CA LYS A 11 -2.96 -14.88 -1.38
C LYS A 11 -3.80 -13.73 -0.86
N VAL A 12 -5.04 -14.02 -0.44
CA VAL A 12 -5.94 -13.04 0.18
C VAL A 12 -5.60 -12.95 1.66
N CYS A 13 -5.42 -11.73 2.16
CA CYS A 13 -5.21 -11.46 3.58
C CYS A 13 -6.28 -10.47 4.07
N THR A 14 -6.79 -10.70 5.28
CA THR A 14 -7.71 -9.78 5.95
C THR A 14 -6.93 -8.95 6.95
N ILE A 15 -7.11 -7.62 6.90
CA ILE A 15 -6.55 -6.68 7.87
C ILE A 15 -7.73 -5.98 8.53
N THR A 16 -7.72 -5.93 9.86
CA THR A 16 -8.70 -5.14 10.63
C THR A 16 -8.03 -3.84 11.04
N LEU A 17 -8.63 -2.72 10.69
CA LEU A 17 -8.21 -1.39 11.09
C LEU A 17 -9.31 -0.80 11.98
N ASP A 18 -8.93 0.00 12.97
CA ASP A 18 -9.89 0.84 13.66
C ASP A 18 -10.42 1.94 12.70
N ALA A 19 -11.55 2.55 13.07
CA ALA A 19 -12.23 3.51 12.21
C ALA A 19 -11.41 4.79 11.97
N GLU A 20 -10.62 5.25 12.94
CA GLU A 20 -9.81 6.45 12.81
C GLU A 20 -8.70 6.24 11.79
N THR A 21 -7.93 5.15 11.94
CA THR A 21 -6.85 4.77 11.01
C THR A 21 -7.40 4.51 9.60
N GLN A 22 -8.56 3.83 9.51
CA GLN A 22 -9.20 3.57 8.22
C GLN A 22 -9.59 4.88 7.50
N ASN A 23 -10.17 5.84 8.21
CA ASN A 23 -10.56 7.13 7.64
C ASN A 23 -9.33 7.93 7.20
N GLN A 24 -8.28 7.99 8.01
CA GLN A 24 -7.01 8.65 7.64
C GLN A 24 -6.42 8.07 6.35
N PHE A 25 -6.36 6.73 6.23
CA PHE A 25 -5.81 6.10 5.03
C PHE A 25 -6.70 6.36 3.80
N ARG A 26 -8.03 6.33 3.99
CA ARG A 26 -8.98 6.63 2.93
C ARG A 26 -8.83 8.06 2.43
N ASP A 27 -8.69 9.03 3.33
CA ASP A 27 -8.60 10.44 2.98
C ASP A 27 -7.31 10.73 2.18
N ILE A 28 -6.18 10.15 2.59
CA ILE A 28 -4.92 10.22 1.83
C ILE A 28 -5.09 9.57 0.45
N ALA A 29 -5.61 8.35 0.41
CA ALA A 29 -5.80 7.62 -0.84
C ALA A 29 -6.70 8.40 -1.82
N ASN A 30 -7.79 8.98 -1.33
CA ASN A 30 -8.72 9.80 -2.11
C ASN A 30 -8.08 11.11 -2.58
N ALA A 31 -7.37 11.83 -1.71
CA ALA A 31 -6.70 13.09 -2.06
C ALA A 31 -5.74 12.93 -3.24
N HIS A 32 -5.12 11.75 -3.37
CA HIS A 32 -4.17 11.44 -4.44
C HIS A 32 -4.76 10.59 -5.58
N LYS A 33 -6.09 10.38 -5.62
CA LYS A 33 -6.78 9.48 -6.58
C LYS A 33 -6.08 8.11 -6.68
N PHE A 34 -5.62 7.59 -5.54
CA PHE A 34 -4.80 6.40 -5.43
C PHE A 34 -5.59 5.26 -4.77
N PRO A 35 -5.53 4.01 -5.27
CA PRO A 35 -6.27 2.91 -4.64
C PRO A 35 -5.81 2.64 -3.20
N LEU A 36 -6.74 2.59 -2.25
CA LEU A 36 -6.46 2.33 -0.83
C LEU A 36 -5.68 1.02 -0.61
N SER A 37 -6.05 -0.04 -1.32
CA SER A 37 -5.34 -1.33 -1.24
C SER A 37 -3.89 -1.22 -1.68
N ARG A 38 -3.60 -0.37 -2.67
CA ARG A 38 -2.25 -0.11 -3.13
C ARG A 38 -1.48 0.72 -2.10
N PHE A 39 -2.12 1.71 -1.50
CA PHE A 39 -1.52 2.54 -0.45
C PHE A 39 -1.07 1.67 0.73
N ILE A 40 -1.96 0.81 1.24
CA ILE A 40 -1.65 -0.11 2.35
C ILE A 40 -0.47 -1.03 2.00
N ASN A 41 -0.45 -1.58 0.79
CA ASN A 41 0.66 -2.43 0.34
C ASN A 41 1.99 -1.67 0.28
N ASP A 42 1.98 -0.43 -0.18
CA ASP A 42 3.17 0.41 -0.27
C ASP A 42 3.64 0.86 1.13
N CYS A 43 2.72 1.15 2.06
CA CYS A 43 3.03 1.35 3.48
C CYS A 43 3.74 0.14 4.09
N MET A 44 3.20 -1.07 3.88
CA MET A 44 3.78 -2.32 4.40
C MET A 44 5.17 -2.57 3.80
N LYS A 45 5.33 -2.33 2.50
CA LYS A 45 6.62 -2.48 1.83
C LYS A 45 7.67 -1.54 2.41
N GLU A 46 7.30 -0.28 2.63
CA GLU A 46 8.20 0.71 3.21
C GLU A 46 8.54 0.39 4.66
N TYR A 47 7.55 -0.05 5.45
CA TYR A 47 7.79 -0.50 6.82
C TYR A 47 8.78 -1.67 6.89
N LEU A 48 8.61 -2.68 6.03
CA LEU A 48 9.55 -3.81 5.97
C LEU A 48 10.95 -3.37 5.54
N ASN A 49 11.07 -2.42 4.62
CA ASN A 49 12.36 -1.86 4.23
C ASN A 49 13.04 -1.13 5.40
N VAL A 50 12.32 -0.20 6.05
CA VAL A 50 12.84 0.56 7.19
C VAL A 50 13.20 -0.38 8.36
N SER A 51 12.34 -1.35 8.66
CA SER A 51 12.59 -2.34 9.72
C SER A 51 13.78 -3.24 9.41
N LYS A 52 14.03 -3.57 8.13
CA LYS A 52 15.21 -4.35 7.73
C LYS A 52 16.51 -3.57 7.94
N VAL A 53 16.49 -2.25 7.75
CA VAL A 53 17.68 -1.39 7.89
C VAL A 53 17.91 -1.00 9.35
N ASN A 54 16.86 -0.67 10.09
CA ASN A 54 16.94 -0.01 11.40
C ASN A 54 16.47 -0.87 12.59
N GLY A 55 16.05 -2.12 12.34
CA GLY A 55 15.36 -2.96 13.33
C GLY A 55 13.92 -2.53 13.58
N PHE A 56 13.18 -3.34 14.35
CA PHE A 56 11.81 -2.99 14.76
C PHE A 56 11.86 -1.88 15.80
N LYS A 57 11.25 -0.73 15.49
CA LYS A 57 11.13 0.42 16.38
C LYS A 57 9.67 0.63 16.78
N LYS A 58 9.46 1.14 17.99
CA LYS A 58 8.14 1.49 18.52
C LYS A 58 7.48 2.59 17.68
N ASP A 59 8.28 3.56 17.26
CA ASP A 59 7.86 4.68 16.43
C ASP A 59 8.56 4.60 15.07
N VAL A 60 7.77 4.59 14.00
CA VAL A 60 8.26 4.45 12.62
C VAL A 60 7.58 5.48 11.75
N THR A 61 8.37 6.40 11.19
CA THR A 61 7.91 7.34 10.16
C THR A 61 8.09 6.69 8.78
N LEU A 62 6.99 6.50 8.06
CA LEU A 62 7.01 5.93 6.70
C LEU A 62 6.92 7.04 5.65
N GLN A 63 7.84 7.04 4.70
CA GLN A 63 7.79 7.93 3.54
C GLN A 63 7.22 7.17 2.34
N VAL A 64 5.90 7.15 2.23
CA VAL A 64 5.21 6.44 1.15
C VAL A 64 5.12 7.35 -0.07
N GLY A 65 5.90 7.03 -1.10
CA GLY A 65 5.84 7.76 -2.38
C GLY A 65 4.55 7.48 -3.13
N ILE A 66 3.60 8.42 -3.12
CA ILE A 66 2.36 8.29 -3.86
C ILE A 66 2.58 8.82 -5.28
N ARG A 67 2.52 7.93 -6.28
CA ARG A 67 2.54 8.33 -7.69
C ARG A 67 1.11 8.69 -8.10
N ASN A 68 0.91 9.95 -8.49
CA ASN A 68 -0.37 10.38 -9.05
C ASN A 68 -0.71 9.50 -10.25
N PHE A 69 -1.75 8.68 -10.12
CA PHE A 69 -2.39 8.11 -11.29
C PHE A 69 -3.19 9.24 -11.92
N GLN A 70 -2.65 9.83 -12.99
CA GLN A 70 -3.48 10.61 -13.90
C GLN A 70 -4.54 9.64 -14.44
N THR A 71 -5.73 9.72 -13.85
CA THR A 71 -6.93 9.19 -14.46
C THR A 71 -7.04 9.96 -15.78
N GLN A 72 -6.84 9.27 -16.91
CA GLN A 72 -7.27 9.80 -18.20
C GLN A 72 -8.79 9.95 -18.10
N ASP A 73 -9.24 11.15 -17.74
CA ASP A 73 -10.59 11.61 -18.01
C ASP A 73 -10.82 11.41 -19.51
N LYS A 74 -11.82 10.60 -19.84
CA LYS A 74 -12.27 10.33 -21.20
C LYS A 74 -13.71 10.80 -21.33
#